data_AF-A0A3C0WZT9-F1
#
_entry.id   AF-A0A3C0WZT9-F1
#
_cell.length_a   1.000
_cell.length_b   1.000
_cell.length_c   1.000
_cell.angle_alpha   90.00
_cell.angle_beta   90.00
_cell.angle_gamma   90.00
#
_symmetry.space_group_name_H-M   'P 1'
#
loop_
_entity.id
_entity.type
_entity.pdbx_description
1 polymer ?
#
loop_
_entity_poly.entity_id
_entity_poly.type
_entity_poly.pdbx_seq_one_letter_code
_entity_poly.pdbx_strand_id
1 'polypeptide(L)'
;MSAFDKIIGYQTIKEELLQICDMIHNREIYENLGAKLPQGILLYGDPGLGKSLMAKSFITESGLPAYIVRRDKGSDDFIGKITDTFEKAKKNAPAIVLLDDMDK
;
A
#
# COMPACT_ATOMS: atom_id res chain seq x y z
N MET A 1 -2.32 -6.15 18.54
CA MET A 1 -0.89 -6.20 18.21
C MET A 1 -0.78 -5.73 16.78
N SER A 2 0.01 -4.69 16.52
CA SER A 2 0.09 -4.05 15.21
C SER A 2 0.82 -4.98 14.22
N ALA A 3 0.42 -4.96 12.95
CA ALA A 3 1.13 -5.68 11.90
C ALA A 3 2.59 -5.18 11.73
N PHE A 4 2.89 -3.97 12.18
CA PHE A 4 4.23 -3.37 12.18
C PHE A 4 5.15 -3.90 13.28
N ASP A 5 4.63 -4.58 14.30
CA ASP A 5 5.42 -5.12 15.42
C ASP A 5 6.43 -6.19 14.95
N LYS A 6 6.22 -6.77 13.76
CA LYS A 6 7.12 -7.74 13.12
C LYS A 6 8.36 -7.10 12.48
N ILE A 7 8.40 -5.77 12.36
CA ILE A 7 9.48 -5.03 11.73
C ILE A 7 10.30 -4.39 12.84
N ILE A 8 11.62 -4.56 12.85
CA ILE A 8 12.49 -3.90 13.83
C ILE A 8 12.97 -2.57 13.23
N GLY A 9 12.98 -1.50 14.03
CA GLY A 9 13.39 -0.16 13.58
C GLY A 9 12.34 0.56 12.72
N TYR A 10 12.81 1.51 11.90
CA TYR A 10 11.99 2.35 10.99
C TYR A 10 10.82 3.09 11.67
N GLN A 11 11.04 3.57 12.90
CA GLN A 11 9.98 4.13 13.73
C GLN A 11 9.24 5.29 13.03
N THR A 12 9.97 6.23 12.45
CA THR A 12 9.39 7.37 11.72
C THR A 12 8.52 6.92 10.54
N ILE A 13 8.98 5.95 9.75
CA ILE A 13 8.22 5.44 8.60
C ILE A 13 6.94 4.73 9.07
N LYS A 14 7.04 3.94 10.14
CA LYS A 14 5.86 3.28 10.72
C LYS A 14 4.84 4.29 11.22
N GLU A 15 5.29 5.35 11.89
CA GLU A 15 4.41 6.43 12.38
C GLU A 15 3.70 7.14 11.22
N GLU A 16 4.41 7.47 10.14
CA GLU A 16 3.81 8.05 8.93
C GLU A 16 2.75 7.11 8.32
N LEU A 17 3.07 5.82 8.20
CA LEU A 17 2.13 4.83 7.67
C LEU A 17 0.91 4.64 8.60
N LEU A 18 1.12 4.66 9.92
CA LEU A 18 0.04 4.59 10.90
C LEU A 18 -0.86 5.83 10.85
N GLN A 19 -0.31 7.02 10.61
CA GLN A 19 -1.11 8.22 10.38
C GLN A 19 -1.97 8.09 9.13
N ILE A 20 -1.45 7.52 8.04
CA ILE A 20 -2.25 7.26 6.84
C ILE A 20 -3.35 6.23 7.15
N CYS A 21 -3.07 5.18 7.92
CA CYS A 21 -4.09 4.25 8.39
C CYS A 21 -5.18 4.99 9.20
N ASP A 22 -4.81 5.87 10.11
CA ASP A 22 -5.78 6.66 10.88
C ASP A 22 -6.66 7.52 9.98
N MET A 23 -6.05 8.21 9.00
CA MET A 23 -6.79 8.98 8.00
C MET A 23 -7.75 8.14 7.15
N ILE A 24 -7.41 6.88 6.87
CA ILE A 24 -8.30 5.95 6.16
C ILE A 24 -9.51 5.61 7.02
N HIS A 25 -9.33 5.34 8.31
CA HIS A 25 -10.40 4.96 9.23
C HIS A 25 -11.28 6.15 9.65
N ASN A 26 -10.69 7.34 9.77
CA ASN A 26 -11.35 8.57 10.25
C ASN A 26 -11.59 9.59 9.12
N ARG A 27 -11.78 9.11 7.89
CA ARG A 27 -11.79 9.91 6.66
C ARG A 27 -12.64 11.18 6.73
N GLU A 28 -13.86 11.09 7.24
CA GLU A 28 -14.79 12.23 7.32
C GLU A 28 -14.22 13.38 8.16
N ILE A 29 -13.54 13.08 9.27
CA ILE A 29 -12.93 14.09 10.15
C ILE A 29 -11.84 14.84 9.39
N TYR A 30 -10.96 14.11 8.71
CA TYR A 30 -9.86 14.69 7.94
C TYR A 30 -10.36 15.51 6.74
N GLU A 31 -11.35 15.02 6.01
CA GLU A 31 -11.95 15.74 4.87
C GLU A 31 -12.62 17.05 5.31
N ASN A 32 -13.32 17.04 6.45
CA ASN A 32 -13.94 18.24 7.03
C ASN A 32 -12.90 19.31 7.45
N LEU A 33 -11.69 18.88 7.80
CA LEU A 33 -10.56 19.76 8.10
C LEU A 33 -9.79 20.19 6.84
N GLY A 34 -10.24 19.77 5.64
CA GLY A 34 -9.59 20.08 4.37
C GLY A 34 -8.35 19.23 4.08
N ALA A 35 -8.08 18.21 4.89
CA ALA A 35 -6.98 17.29 4.67
C ALA A 35 -7.31 16.31 3.53
N LYS A 36 -6.29 15.93 2.76
CA LYS A 36 -6.41 14.96 1.68
C LYS A 36 -5.50 13.78 1.96
N LEU A 37 -6.04 12.57 1.80
CA LEU A 37 -5.26 11.35 1.81
C LEU A 37 -4.20 11.40 0.70
N PRO A 38 -2.96 10.95 0.96
CA PRO A 38 -1.95 10.80 -0.09
C PRO A 38 -2.46 9.83 -1.16
N GLN A 39 -2.21 10.15 -2.43
CA GLN A 39 -2.70 9.35 -3.56
C GLN A 39 -1.86 8.09 -3.83
N GLY A 40 -0.64 8.00 -3.27
CA GLY A 40 0.25 6.87 -3.43
C GLY A 40 1.44 6.95 -2.50
N ILE A 41 2.04 5.79 -2.21
CA ILE A 41 3.22 5.63 -1.37
C ILE A 41 4.26 4.89 -2.18
N LEU A 42 5.50 5.41 -2.22
CA LEU A 42 6.63 4.75 -2.86
C LEU A 42 7.62 4.30 -1.77
N LEU A 43 7.77 2.99 -1.61
CA LEU A 43 8.82 2.41 -0.77
C LEU A 43 10.02 2.07 -1.66
N TYR A 44 11.14 2.76 -1.46
CA TYR A 44 12.37 2.59 -2.24
C TYR A 44 13.60 2.37 -1.33
N GLY A 45 14.70 1.90 -1.93
CA GLY A 45 15.96 1.60 -1.23
C GLY A 45 16.56 0.28 -1.70
N ASP A 46 17.64 -0.16 -1.06
CA ASP A 46 18.35 -1.38 -1.45
C ASP A 46 17.51 -2.66 -1.28
N PRO A 47 17.76 -3.71 -2.09
CA PRO A 47 17.12 -5.00 -1.90
C PRO A 47 17.42 -5.58 -0.51
N GLY A 48 16.44 -6.25 0.10
CA GLY A 48 16.59 -6.88 1.41
C GLY A 48 16.23 -6.01 2.62
N LEU A 49 15.95 -4.71 2.44
CA LEU A 49 15.58 -3.79 3.54
C LEU A 49 14.12 -3.90 4.03
N GLY A 50 13.40 -4.96 3.66
CA GLY A 50 12.04 -5.20 4.18
C GLY A 50 10.93 -4.34 3.56
N LYS A 51 11.15 -3.68 2.41
CA LYS A 51 10.13 -2.86 1.72
C LYS A 51 8.80 -3.61 1.48
N SER A 52 8.86 -4.81 0.92
CA SER A 52 7.67 -5.63 0.68
C SER A 52 7.02 -6.14 1.97
N LEU A 53 7.78 -6.28 3.06
CA LEU A 53 7.23 -6.60 4.38
C LEU A 53 6.49 -5.38 4.95
N MET A 54 7.08 -4.19 4.86
CA MET A 54 6.46 -2.92 5.28
C MET A 54 5.14 -2.67 4.54
N ALA A 55 5.12 -2.83 3.21
CA ALA A 55 3.90 -2.70 2.41
C ALA A 55 2.79 -3.67 2.85
N LYS A 56 3.14 -4.93 3.12
CA LYS A 56 2.18 -5.95 3.58
C LYS A 56 1.67 -5.68 4.99
N SER A 57 2.53 -5.20 5.89
CA SER A 57 2.12 -4.75 7.22
C SER A 57 1.15 -3.58 7.13
N PHE A 58 1.42 -2.59 6.27
CA PHE A 58 0.49 -1.47 6.03
C PHE A 58 -0.87 -1.94 5.51
N ILE A 59 -0.91 -2.83 4.51
CA ILE A 59 -2.16 -3.42 4.00
C ILE A 59 -2.94 -4.12 5.12
N THR A 60 -2.23 -4.87 5.97
CA THR A 60 -2.86 -5.59 7.09
C THR A 60 -3.44 -4.60 8.10
N GLU A 61 -2.67 -3.55 8.43
CA GLU A 61 -3.06 -2.53 9.41
C GLU A 61 -4.22 -1.65 8.91
N SER A 62 -4.27 -1.39 7.60
CA SER A 62 -5.31 -0.54 7.01
C SER A 62 -6.68 -1.23 6.94
N GLY A 63 -6.72 -2.56 7.03
CA GLY A 63 -7.97 -3.35 6.97
C GLY A 63 -8.71 -3.28 5.63
N LEU A 64 -8.11 -2.70 4.59
CA LEU A 64 -8.76 -2.51 3.29
C LEU A 64 -8.54 -3.73 2.38
N PRO A 65 -9.48 -4.04 1.47
CA PRO A 65 -9.24 -4.94 0.36
C PRO A 65 -7.97 -4.53 -0.39
N ALA A 66 -7.08 -5.48 -0.65
CA ALA A 66 -5.83 -5.22 -1.33
C ALA A 66 -5.63 -6.12 -2.55
N TYR A 67 -5.10 -5.52 -3.60
CA TYR A 67 -4.80 -6.18 -4.86
C TYR A 67 -3.30 -6.02 -5.14
N ILE A 68 -2.60 -7.13 -5.31
CA ILE A 68 -1.14 -7.14 -5.45
C ILE A 68 -0.79 -7.50 -6.89
N VAL A 69 -0.05 -6.63 -7.55
CA VAL A 69 0.55 -6.87 -8.86
C VAL A 69 2.05 -7.00 -8.69
N ARG A 70 2.62 -8.08 -9.23
CA ARG A 70 4.06 -8.30 -9.32
C ARG A 70 4.46 -8.49 -10.75
N ARG A 71 5.61 -7.94 -11.13
CA ARG A 71 6.15 -8.13 -12.47
C ARG A 71 6.56 -9.59 -12.65
N ASP A 72 5.96 -10.22 -13.65
CA ASP A 72 6.32 -11.54 -14.11
C ASP A 72 7.23 -11.39 -15.33
N LYS A 73 8.45 -11.93 -15.25
CA LYS A 73 9.46 -11.82 -16.31
C LYS A 73 9.08 -12.56 -17.59
N GLY A 74 8.07 -13.44 -17.54
CA GLY A 74 7.69 -14.29 -18.66
C GLY A 74 6.38 -13.95 -19.36
N SER A 75 5.66 -12.89 -18.97
CA SER A 75 4.33 -12.59 -19.57
C SER A 75 4.30 -11.27 -20.33
N ASP A 76 4.00 -11.35 -21.63
CA ASP A 76 3.80 -10.16 -22.49
C ASP A 76 2.58 -9.32 -22.08
N ASP A 77 1.60 -9.92 -21.39
CA ASP A 77 0.36 -9.27 -20.95
C ASP A 77 0.45 -8.59 -19.57
N PHE A 78 1.63 -8.08 -19.19
CA PHE A 78 1.80 -7.46 -17.88
C PHE A 78 0.98 -6.16 -17.74
N ILE A 79 0.87 -5.38 -18.81
CA ILE A 79 0.08 -4.14 -18.81
C ILE A 79 -1.42 -4.43 -18.66
N GLY A 80 -1.95 -5.46 -19.33
CA GLY A 80 -3.35 -5.88 -19.19
C GLY A 80 -3.69 -6.26 -17.76
N LYS A 81 -2.81 -7.04 -17.11
CA LYS A 81 -2.94 -7.40 -15.68
C LYS A 81 -2.99 -6.18 -14.75
N ILE A 82 -2.20 -5.14 -15.01
CA ILE A 82 -2.24 -3.90 -14.23
C ILE A 82 -3.62 -3.25 -14.39
N THR A 83 -4.06 -3.03 -15.63
CA THR A 83 -5.37 -2.42 -15.94
C THR A 83 -6.50 -3.15 -15.24
N ASP A 84 -6.60 -4.47 -15.42
CA ASP A 84 -7.62 -5.31 -14.82
C ASP A 84 -7.61 -5.23 -13.29
N THR A 85 -6.42 -5.13 -12.69
CA THR A 85 -6.27 -5.02 -11.24
C THR A 85 -6.81 -3.70 -10.73
N PHE A 86 -6.49 -2.59 -11.40
CA PHE A 86 -7.04 -1.27 -11.05
C PHE A 86 -8.56 -1.22 -11.23
N GLU A 87 -9.10 -1.85 -12.27
CA GLU A 87 -10.56 -1.94 -12.46
C GLU A 87 -11.24 -2.71 -11.33
N LYS A 88 -10.68 -3.84 -10.90
CA LYS A 88 -11.18 -4.62 -9.77
C LYS A 88 -11.10 -3.83 -8.46
N ALA A 89 -9.99 -3.14 -8.21
CA ALA A 89 -9.83 -2.31 -7.02
C ALA A 89 -10.84 -1.16 -6.99
N LYS A 90 -11.07 -0.49 -8.12
CA LYS A 90 -12.05 0.60 -8.25
C LYS A 90 -13.48 0.13 -7.94
N LYS A 91 -13.86 -1.07 -8.40
CA LYS A 91 -15.19 -1.66 -8.12
C LYS A 91 -15.39 -2.00 -6.64
N ASN A 92 -14.31 -2.19 -5.89
CA ASN A 92 -14.34 -2.56 -4.46
C ASN A 92 -13.77 -1.45 -3.57
N ALA A 93 -13.84 -0.19 -4.03
CA ALA A 93 -13.32 0.95 -3.27
C ALA A 93 -14.08 1.11 -1.94
N PRO A 94 -13.40 1.50 -0.84
CA PRO A 94 -11.97 1.83 -0.76
C PRO A 94 -11.07 0.58 -0.79
N ALA A 95 -9.99 0.63 -1.57
CA ALA A 95 -9.06 -0.50 -1.75
C ALA A 95 -7.62 -0.03 -1.96
N ILE A 96 -6.66 -0.91 -1.69
CA ILE A 96 -5.23 -0.68 -1.93
C ILE A 96 -4.79 -1.49 -3.15
N VAL A 97 -4.01 -0.87 -4.04
CA VAL A 97 -3.26 -1.56 -5.10
C VAL A 97 -1.78 -1.50 -4.74
N LEU A 98 -1.16 -2.65 -4.56
CA LEU A 98 0.28 -2.77 -4.33
C LEU A 98 0.97 -3.20 -5.62
N LEU A 99 1.85 -2.35 -6.13
CA LEU A 99 2.77 -2.65 -7.22
C LEU A 99 4.13 -3.02 -6.61
N ASP A 100 4.44 -4.31 -6.55
CA ASP A 100 5.64 -4.87 -5.89
C ASP A 100 6.64 -5.38 -6.95
N ASP A 101 7.94 -5.14 -6.75
CA ASP A 101 9.03 -5.52 -7.68
C ASP A 101 8.88 -4.98 -9.13
N MET A 102 8.44 -3.73 -9.30
CA MET A 102 8.25 -3.12 -10.64
C MET A 102 9.56 -2.78 -11.37
N ASP A 103 10.69 -2.77 -10.66
CA ASP A 103 12.03 -2.50 -11.17
C ASP A 103 12.69 -3.71 -11.84
N LYS A 104 12.14 -4.92 -11.65
CA LYS A 104 12.72 -6.17 -12.13
C LYS A 104 12.41 -6.52 -13.58
#